data_AF-A0A3C8CBP8-F1
#
_entry.id   AF-A0A3C8CBP8-F1
#
_cell.length_a   1.000
_cell.length_b   1.000
_cell.length_c   1.000
_cell.angle_alpha   90.00
_cell.angle_beta   90.00
_cell.angle_gamma   90.00
#
_symmetry.space_group_name_H-M   'P 1'
#
loop_
_entity.id
_entity.type
_entity.pdbx_description
1 polymer ?
#
loop_
_entity_poly.entity_id
_entity_poly.type
_entity_poly.pdbx_seq_one_letter_code
_entity_poly.pdbx_strand_id
1 'polypeptide(L)'
;MIVKRGGHEDQLSHKYWGMDRWRVYALEKLLKENKLDEEQKNWVVMMLIEKCEILSNGFGKRGKNQEKEYYRNLVARYSGLVEEPFE
;
A
#
# COMPACT_ATOMS: atom_id res chain seq x y z
N MET A 1 -5.43 37.83 2.80
CA MET A 1 -6.10 36.68 3.45
C MET A 1 -7.17 36.17 2.48
N ILE A 2 -7.46 34.87 2.49
CA ILE A 2 -8.25 34.07 1.51
C ILE A 2 -7.36 33.35 0.48
N VAL A 3 -6.82 32.19 0.88
CA VAL A 3 -6.30 31.18 -0.05
C VAL A 3 -7.44 30.18 -0.27
N LYS A 4 -7.95 30.13 -1.51
CA LYS A 4 -9.05 29.25 -1.94
C LYS A 4 -8.64 27.78 -1.77
N ARG A 5 -9.38 27.02 -0.95
CA ARG A 5 -9.37 25.55 -0.95
C ARG A 5 -10.44 25.09 -1.95
N GLY A 6 -10.06 24.88 -3.20
CA GLY A 6 -11.00 24.39 -4.21
C GLY A 6 -10.40 24.20 -5.59
N GLY A 7 -10.20 22.93 -5.96
CA GLY A 7 -10.25 22.48 -7.35
C GLY A 7 -8.89 22.12 -7.98
N HIS A 8 -8.74 20.82 -8.28
CA HIS A 8 -7.72 20.17 -9.12
C HIS A 8 -6.34 19.86 -8.51
N GLU A 9 -6.30 18.82 -7.67
CA GLU A 9 -5.08 18.00 -7.43
C GLU A 9 -5.23 16.58 -8.00
N ASP A 10 -6.15 16.39 -8.95
CA ASP A 10 -6.13 15.21 -9.80
C ASP A 10 -4.82 15.23 -10.60
N GLN A 11 -4.08 14.11 -10.56
CA GLN A 11 -2.79 13.82 -11.22
C GLN A 11 -1.50 13.77 -10.36
N LEU A 12 -1.53 13.83 -9.02
CA LEU A 12 -0.34 13.44 -8.24
C LEU A 12 -0.12 11.92 -8.17
N SER A 13 -1.15 11.12 -8.39
CA SER A 13 -1.04 9.65 -8.43
C SER A 13 -0.30 9.12 -9.66
N HIS A 14 -0.25 9.86 -10.77
CA HIS A 14 0.38 9.38 -12.02
C HIS A 14 1.90 9.59 -12.07
N LYS A 15 2.47 10.48 -11.24
CA LYS A 15 3.83 10.97 -11.44
C LYS A 15 4.89 10.37 -10.52
N TYR A 16 4.52 9.80 -9.37
CA TYR A 16 5.49 9.42 -8.35
C TYR A 16 5.47 7.94 -7.99
N TRP A 17 6.31 7.16 -8.68
CA TRP A 17 6.73 5.80 -8.30
C TRP A 17 7.27 5.70 -6.85
N GLY A 18 7.61 6.84 -6.23
CA GLY A 18 7.98 6.91 -4.81
C GLY A 18 6.80 6.90 -3.85
N MET A 19 5.67 7.53 -4.19
CA MET A 19 4.55 7.70 -3.24
C MET A 19 3.94 6.37 -2.83
N ASP A 20 3.77 5.46 -3.78
CA ASP A 20 3.18 4.16 -3.48
C ASP A 20 4.11 3.32 -2.57
N ARG A 21 5.43 3.47 -2.71
CA ARG A 21 6.40 2.84 -1.80
C ARG A 21 6.34 3.42 -0.39
N TRP A 22 6.22 4.74 -0.27
CA TRP A 22 6.03 5.40 1.01
C TRP A 22 4.69 5.07 1.66
N ARG A 23 3.63 4.90 0.85
CA ARG A 23 2.33 4.43 1.32
C ARG A 23 2.42 3.03 1.89
N VAL A 24 3.05 2.09 1.18
CA VAL A 24 3.30 0.73 1.68
C VAL A 24 4.09 0.77 2.99
N TYR A 25 5.16 1.58 3.06
CA TYR A 25 5.96 1.73 4.29
C TYR A 25 5.16 2.31 5.46
N ALA A 26 4.31 3.31 5.21
CA ALA A 26 3.46 3.91 6.24
C ALA A 26 2.41 2.92 6.76
N LEU A 27 1.77 2.15 5.87
CA LEU A 27 0.82 1.10 6.23
C LEU A 27 1.50 -0.02 7.02
N GLU A 28 2.69 -0.46 6.60
CA GLU A 28 3.50 -1.45 7.32
C GLU A 28 3.84 -0.99 8.74
N LYS A 29 4.30 0.26 8.86
CA LYS A 29 4.62 0.87 10.15
C LYS A 29 3.38 0.95 11.04
N LEU A 30 2.22 1.31 10.47
CA LEU A 30 0.96 1.40 11.19
C LEU A 30 0.52 0.03 11.73
N LEU A 31 0.67 -1.04 10.94
CA LEU A 31 0.44 -2.41 11.39
C LEU A 31 1.40 -2.81 12.51
N LYS A 32 2.68 -2.43 12.41
CA LYS A 32 3.70 -2.73 13.42
C LYS A 32 3.48 -2.00 14.74
N GLU A 33 2.95 -0.78 14.71
CA GLU A 33 2.63 -0.03 15.92
C GLU A 33 1.43 -0.61 16.68
N ASN A 34 0.66 -1.53 16.09
CA ASN A 34 -0.46 -2.24 16.74
C ASN A 34 -1.47 -1.30 17.44
N LYS A 35 -1.64 -0.08 16.90
CA LYS A 35 -2.56 0.95 17.42
C LYS A 35 -3.95 0.88 16.77
N LEU A 36 -4.19 -0.14 15.97
CA LEU A 36 -5.40 -0.34 15.19
C LEU A 36 -6.20 -1.51 15.77
N ASP A 37 -7.52 -1.35 15.74
CA ASP A 37 -8.47 -2.43 16.01
C ASP A 37 -8.31 -3.58 15.00
N GLU A 38 -8.78 -4.78 15.33
CA GLU A 38 -8.62 -5.95 14.46
C GLU A 38 -9.25 -5.73 13.08
N GLU A 39 -10.44 -5.13 13.04
CA GLU A 39 -11.10 -4.76 11.80
C GLU A 39 -10.27 -3.76 10.99
N GLN A 40 -9.73 -2.72 11.65
CA GLN A 40 -8.89 -1.71 10.99
C GLN A 40 -7.58 -2.29 10.49
N LYS A 41 -6.99 -3.26 11.19
CA LYS A 41 -5.82 -3.99 10.71
C LYS A 41 -6.15 -4.76 9.45
N ASN A 42 -7.29 -5.46 9.40
CA ASN A 42 -7.71 -6.17 8.19
C ASN A 42 -7.85 -5.22 7.00
N TRP A 43 -8.51 -4.07 7.17
CA TRP A 43 -8.59 -3.03 6.13
C TRP A 43 -7.22 -2.53 5.66
N VAL A 44 -6.31 -2.28 6.60
CA VAL A 44 -4.96 -1.79 6.29
C VAL A 44 -4.12 -2.85 5.59
N VAL A 45 -4.24 -4.13 5.98
CA VAL A 45 -3.57 -5.25 5.32
C VAL A 45 -4.11 -5.46 3.91
N MET A 46 -5.42 -5.46 3.71
CA MET A 46 -6.02 -5.57 2.36
C MET A 46 -5.52 -4.45 1.45
N MET A 47 -5.48 -3.21 1.96
CA MET A 47 -4.94 -2.07 1.22
C MET A 47 -3.45 -2.21 0.92
N LEU A 48 -2.66 -2.70 1.89
CA LEU A 48 -1.24 -2.97 1.70
C LEU A 48 -1.01 -3.98 0.58
N ILE A 49 -1.78 -5.08 0.58
CA ILE A 49 -1.70 -6.15 -0.41
C ILE A 49 -1.98 -5.59 -1.80
N GLU A 50 -3.09 -4.88 -1.98
CA GLU A 50 -3.46 -4.28 -3.26
C GLU A 50 -2.34 -3.37 -3.82
N LYS A 51 -1.77 -2.50 -2.97
CA LYS A 51 -0.68 -1.59 -3.37
C LYS A 51 0.59 -2.36 -3.74
N CYS A 52 0.93 -3.40 -2.97
CA CYS A 52 2.06 -4.26 -3.27
C CYS A 52 1.89 -5.02 -4.59
N GLU A 53 0.68 -5.45 -4.95
CA GLU A 53 0.40 -6.09 -6.24
C GLU A 53 0.56 -5.12 -7.40
N ILE A 54 0.02 -3.90 -7.28
CA ILE A 54 0.19 -2.84 -8.28
C ILE A 54 1.68 -2.53 -8.49
N LEU A 55 2.42 -2.39 -7.40
CA LEU A 55 3.87 -2.17 -7.44
C LEU A 55 4.58 -3.35 -8.09
N SER A 56 4.34 -4.58 -7.63
CA SER A 56 4.97 -5.81 -8.15
C SER A 56 4.75 -5.96 -9.66
N ASN A 57 3.54 -5.69 -10.14
CA ASN A 57 3.23 -5.68 -11.57
C ASN A 57 3.99 -4.57 -12.31
N GLY A 58 4.04 -3.36 -11.74
CA GLY A 58 4.81 -2.23 -12.27
C GLY A 58 6.32 -2.49 -12.34
N PHE A 59 6.90 -3.17 -11.34
CA PHE A 59 8.30 -3.58 -11.32
C PHE A 59 8.57 -4.70 -12.33
N GLY A 60 7.67 -5.67 -12.45
CA GLY A 60 7.74 -6.73 -13.46
C GLY A 60 7.81 -6.18 -14.88
N LYS A 61 6.98 -5.18 -15.20
CA LYS A 61 6.99 -4.49 -16.51
C LYS A 61 8.30 -3.74 -16.80
N ARG A 62 9.08 -3.39 -15.77
CA ARG A 62 10.34 -2.64 -15.88
C ARG A 62 11.59 -3.54 -15.73
N GLY A 63 11.41 -4.87 -15.70
CA GLY A 63 12.52 -5.84 -15.54
C GLY A 63 13.13 -5.86 -14.13
N LYS A 64 12.46 -5.27 -13.14
CA LYS A 64 12.94 -5.11 -11.77
C LYS A 64 12.50 -6.29 -10.90
N ASN A 65 13.07 -7.46 -11.16
CA ASN A 65 12.65 -8.71 -10.53
C ASN A 65 12.90 -8.76 -9.02
N GLN A 66 13.95 -8.11 -8.52
CA GLN A 66 14.24 -8.07 -7.08
C GLN A 66 13.15 -7.33 -6.30
N GLU A 67 12.78 -6.12 -6.73
CA GLU A 67 11.69 -5.37 -6.10
C GLU A 67 10.36 -6.09 -6.25
N LYS A 68 10.08 -6.69 -7.41
CA LYS A 68 8.88 -7.52 -7.63
C LYS A 68 8.75 -8.62 -6.57
N GLU A 69 9.85 -9.33 -6.32
CA GLU A 69 9.89 -10.42 -5.34
C GLU A 69 9.77 -9.90 -3.90
N TYR A 70 10.39 -8.76 -3.59
CA TYR A 70 10.24 -8.08 -2.29
C TYR A 70 8.76 -7.79 -1.98
N TYR A 71 8.03 -7.13 -2.90
CA TYR A 71 6.61 -6.83 -2.69
C TYR A 71 5.74 -8.09 -2.64
N ARG A 72 6.08 -9.12 -3.43
CA ARG A 72 5.37 -10.40 -3.40
C ARG A 72 5.55 -11.14 -2.07
N ASN A 73 6.76 -11.11 -1.51
CA ASN A 73 7.04 -11.68 -0.19
C ASN A 73 6.31 -10.91 0.91
N LEU A 74 6.22 -9.57 0.77
CA LEU A 74 5.44 -8.74 1.68
C LEU A 74 3.95 -9.16 1.66
N VAL A 75 3.35 -9.29 0.47
CA VAL A 75 1.97 -9.80 0.34
C VAL A 75 1.80 -11.15 1.02
N ALA A 76 2.71 -12.11 0.76
CA ALA A 76 2.63 -13.44 1.38
C ALA A 76 2.72 -13.39 2.91
N ARG A 77 3.58 -12.51 3.45
CA ARG A 77 3.74 -12.31 4.91
C ARG A 77 2.47 -11.76 5.56
N TYR A 78 1.82 -10.79 4.93
CA TYR A 78 0.63 -10.15 5.48
C TYR A 78 -0.68 -10.86 5.16
N SER A 79 -0.74 -11.61 4.05
CA SER A 79 -1.90 -12.44 3.70
C SER A 79 -2.17 -13.54 4.73
N GLY A 80 -1.14 -14.01 5.45
CA GLY A 80 -1.30 -14.96 6.56
C GLY A 80 -1.67 -14.31 7.90
N LEU A 81 -1.75 -12.98 7.96
CA LEU A 81 -2.15 -12.22 9.15
C LEU A 81 -3.60 -11.74 9.09
N VAL A 82 -4.28 -11.88 7.96
CA VAL A 82 -5.72 -11.62 7.83
C VAL A 82 -6.41 -12.91 8.26
N GLU A 83 -6.92 -12.94 9.49
CA GLU A 83 -8.01 -13.86 9.82
C GLU A 83 -9.21 -13.47 8.97
N GLU A 84 -9.84 -14.47 8.37
CA GLU A 84 -10.70 -14.43 7.20
C GLU A 84 -11.66 -13.23 7.10
N PRO A 85 -11.97 -12.75 5.88
CA PRO A 85 -13.00 -11.73 5.70
C PRO A 85 -14.32 -12.23 6.27
N PHE A 86 -14.92 -11.39 7.12
CA PHE A 86 -16.31 -11.52 7.55
C PHE A 86 -17.20 -11.62 6.30
N GLU A 87 -17.94 -12.72 6.17
CA GLU A 87 -19.00 -12.92 5.17
C GLU A 87 -20.05 -11.80 5.17
#